data_AF-A0A5B7K822-F1
#
_entry.id   AF-A0A5B7K822-F1
#
_cell.length_a   1.000
_cell.length_b   1.000
_cell.length_c   1.000
_cell.angle_alpha   90.00
_cell.angle_beta   90.00
_cell.angle_gamma   90.00
#
_symmetry.space_group_name_H-M   'P 1'
#
loop_
_entity.id
_entity.type
_entity.pdbx_description
1 polymer ?
#
loop_
_entity_poly.entity_id
_entity_poly.type
_entity_poly.pdbx_seq_one_letter_code
_entity_poly.pdbx_strand_id
1 'polypeptide(L)'
;MLNESGCPQVEPGVGGAPLGWVGGATTRRKVHRCSYCSYTTMYTTGLKRHLLTHTGERPFMCPYCQYCTVTQYHLKRHIRVHEGKFQG
;
A
#
# COMPACT_ATOMS: atom_id res chain seq x y z
N MET A 1 -15.09 23.86 18.54
CA MET A 1 -15.53 22.58 19.13
C MET A 1 -14.77 21.49 18.40
N LEU A 2 -14.20 20.53 19.14
CA LEU A 2 -13.29 19.49 18.63
C LEU A 2 -14.03 18.44 17.78
N ASN A 3 -13.26 17.78 16.91
CA ASN A 3 -13.39 16.40 16.39
C ASN A 3 -13.92 16.16 14.96
N GLU A 4 -13.02 15.87 14.03
CA GLU A 4 -13.28 14.86 12.99
C GLU A 4 -11.95 14.27 12.49
N SER A 5 -11.47 13.34 13.32
CA SER A 5 -10.44 12.36 13.02
C SER A 5 -10.95 11.38 11.97
N GLY A 6 -10.20 11.20 10.87
CA GLY A 6 -10.37 10.02 10.02
C GLY A 6 -10.08 10.29 8.55
N CYS A 7 -9.15 9.52 7.97
CA CYS A 7 -9.01 9.44 6.52
C CYS A 7 -10.32 8.88 5.94
N PRO A 8 -10.92 9.52 4.91
CA PRO A 8 -12.21 9.09 4.38
C PRO A 8 -12.13 7.70 3.73
N GLN A 9 -13.02 6.81 4.15
CA GLN A 9 -13.24 5.47 3.63
C GLN A 9 -14.25 5.52 2.48
N VAL A 10 -14.02 4.79 1.39
CA VAL A 10 -15.04 4.55 0.35
C VAL A 10 -14.92 3.14 -0.24
N GLU A 11 -16.09 2.54 -0.47
CA GLU A 11 -16.40 1.11 -0.68
C GLU A 11 -15.92 0.52 -2.04
N PRO A 12 -15.62 -0.78 -2.13
CA PRO A 12 -15.21 -1.43 -3.38
C PRO A 12 -16.41 -1.86 -4.26
N GLY A 13 -16.51 -1.28 -5.46
CA GLY A 13 -17.40 -1.74 -6.53
C GLY A 13 -16.79 -2.91 -7.31
N VAL A 14 -17.51 -4.04 -7.36
CA VAL A 14 -17.11 -5.27 -8.07
C VAL A 14 -17.44 -5.17 -9.56
N GLY A 15 -16.42 -5.21 -10.42
CA GLY A 15 -16.56 -5.33 -11.87
C GLY A 15 -15.88 -6.60 -12.37
N GLY A 16 -16.67 -7.57 -12.83
CA GLY A 16 -16.18 -8.82 -13.41
C GLY A 16 -15.67 -8.66 -14.85
N ALA A 17 -14.76 -9.55 -15.27
CA ALA A 17 -14.40 -9.74 -16.67
C ALA A 17 -14.07 -11.22 -16.95
N PRO A 18 -14.41 -11.74 -18.15
CA PRO A 18 -14.42 -13.17 -18.46
C PRO A 18 -13.04 -13.78 -18.77
N LEU A 19 -12.97 -15.10 -18.60
CA LEU A 19 -11.78 -15.93 -18.73
C LEU A 19 -11.46 -16.26 -20.20
N GLY A 20 -10.26 -15.91 -20.64
CA GLY A 20 -9.68 -16.41 -21.88
C GLY A 20 -8.20 -16.08 -21.99
N TRP A 21 -7.31 -17.04 -21.66
CA TRP A 21 -5.92 -16.99 -22.12
C TRP A 21 -5.32 -18.41 -22.19
N VAL A 22 -4.77 -18.75 -23.35
CA VAL A 22 -4.08 -20.01 -23.65
C VAL A 22 -2.56 -19.88 -23.45
N GLY A 23 -1.95 -20.93 -22.89
CA GLY A 23 -0.55 -21.32 -23.14
C GLY A 23 0.57 -20.61 -22.38
N GLY A 24 1.43 -21.40 -21.72
CA GLY A 24 2.77 -20.98 -21.31
C GLY A 24 3.26 -21.61 -20.01
N ALA A 25 4.09 -22.65 -20.11
CA ALA A 25 4.77 -23.28 -18.98
C ALA A 25 5.59 -22.25 -18.20
N THR A 26 5.20 -21.96 -16.96
CA THR A 26 6.00 -21.15 -16.04
C THR A 26 6.37 -22.00 -14.84
N THR A 27 7.68 -22.06 -14.56
CA THR A 27 8.20 -22.60 -13.29
C THR A 27 7.35 -22.04 -12.15
N ARG A 28 6.80 -22.92 -11.29
CA ARG A 28 5.81 -22.55 -10.27
C ARG A 28 6.46 -21.66 -9.20
N ARG A 29 6.61 -20.37 -9.50
CA ARG A 29 6.85 -19.35 -8.48
C ARG A 29 5.49 -18.99 -7.90
N LYS A 30 5.30 -19.26 -6.61
CA LYS A 30 4.07 -18.96 -5.89
C LYS A 30 3.89 -17.45 -5.86
N VAL A 31 3.04 -16.93 -6.74
CA VAL A 31 2.65 -15.52 -6.73
C VAL A 31 1.56 -15.31 -5.69
N HIS A 32 1.64 -14.19 -4.99
CA HIS A 32 0.68 -13.71 -4.02
C HIS A 32 -0.21 -12.69 -4.70
N ARG A 33 -1.50 -13.03 -4.86
CA ARG A 33 -2.50 -12.14 -5.46
C ARG A 33 -3.27 -11.38 -4.37
N CYS A 34 -3.61 -10.14 -4.67
CA CYS A 34 -4.54 -9.38 -3.85
C CYS A 34 -5.96 -9.90 -4.04
N SER A 35 -6.73 -9.95 -2.95
CA SER A 35 -8.14 -10.34 -2.96
C SER A 35 -9.07 -9.20 -3.38
N TYR A 36 -8.59 -7.95 -3.34
CA TYR A 36 -9.38 -6.74 -3.62
C TYR A 36 -9.13 -6.18 -5.03
N CYS A 37 -8.04 -6.54 -5.70
CA CYS A 37 -7.71 -6.06 -7.04
C CYS A 37 -6.82 -7.04 -7.82
N SER A 38 -6.53 -6.74 -9.08
CA SER A 38 -5.66 -7.55 -9.97
C SER A 38 -4.16 -7.47 -9.64
N TYR A 39 -3.77 -6.84 -8.54
CA TYR A 39 -2.37 -6.74 -8.12
C TYR A 39 -1.81 -8.11 -7.75
N THR A 40 -0.61 -8.42 -8.26
CA THR A 40 0.11 -9.65 -7.97
C THR A 40 1.57 -9.36 -7.67
N THR A 41 2.16 -10.13 -6.75
CA THR A 41 3.56 -9.98 -6.37
C THR A 41 4.17 -11.32 -6.00
N MET A 42 5.48 -11.43 -6.13
CA MET A 42 6.22 -12.64 -5.74
C MET A 42 6.56 -12.65 -4.24
N TYR A 43 6.34 -11.54 -3.54
CA TYR A 43 6.75 -11.36 -2.16
C TYR A 43 5.54 -11.23 -1.24
N THR A 44 5.47 -12.05 -0.18
CA THR A 44 4.43 -11.96 0.86
C THR A 44 4.38 -10.59 1.52
N THR A 45 5.54 -9.99 1.79
CA THR A 45 5.69 -8.65 2.35
C THR A 45 5.16 -7.56 1.42
N GLY A 46 5.36 -7.75 0.11
CA GLY A 46 4.78 -6.89 -0.92
C GLY A 46 3.26 -6.93 -0.90
N LEU A 47 2.67 -8.13 -0.77
CA LEU A 47 1.22 -8.28 -0.71
C LEU A 47 0.67 -7.67 0.58
N LYS A 48 1.25 -7.96 1.75
CA LYS A 48 0.83 -7.37 3.03
C LYS A 48 0.84 -5.84 2.99
N ARG A 49 1.91 -5.25 2.46
CA ARG A 49 2.00 -3.79 2.29
C ARG A 49 0.95 -3.25 1.32
N HIS A 50 0.69 -3.97 0.24
CA HIS A 50 -0.34 -3.59 -0.72
C HIS A 50 -1.74 -3.65 -0.09
N LEU A 51 -2.05 -4.63 0.77
CA LEU A 51 -3.34 -4.68 1.46
C LEU A 51 -3.62 -3.42 2.31
N LEU A 52 -2.56 -2.78 2.84
CA LEU A 52 -2.69 -1.50 3.55
C LEU A 52 -3.24 -0.36 2.67
N THR A 53 -3.12 -0.47 1.34
CA THR A 53 -3.74 0.51 0.43
C THR A 53 -5.24 0.32 0.29
N HIS A 54 -5.74 -0.88 0.59
CA HIS A 54 -7.17 -1.18 0.62
C HIS A 54 -7.79 -0.84 1.98
N THR A 55 -7.09 -1.11 3.08
CA THR A 55 -7.56 -0.78 4.43
C THR A 55 -7.34 0.69 4.81
N GLY A 56 -6.49 1.40 4.07
CA GLY A 56 -6.08 2.77 4.42
C GLY A 56 -5.19 2.85 5.66
N GLU A 57 -4.82 1.71 6.26
CA GLU A 57 -3.97 1.67 7.43
C GLU A 57 -2.56 2.16 7.09
N ARG A 58 -2.11 3.20 7.78
CA ARG A 58 -0.76 3.77 7.62
C ARG A 58 -0.01 3.64 8.94
N PRO A 59 0.63 2.49 9.20
CA PRO A 59 1.24 2.19 10.49
C PRO A 59 2.42 3.11 10.84
N PHE A 60 3.00 3.81 9.87
CA PHE A 60 4.15 4.68 10.08
C PHE A 60 3.72 6.15 10.02
N MET A 61 3.53 6.76 11.19
CA MET A 61 3.21 8.18 11.37
C MET A 61 4.47 9.00 11.63
N CYS A 62 4.52 10.21 11.06
CA CYS A 62 5.56 11.18 11.34
C CYS A 62 5.36 11.79 12.74
N PRO A 63 6.41 11.88 13.57
CA PRO A 63 6.29 12.52 14.88
C PRO A 63 6.20 14.05 14.81
N TYR A 64 6.58 14.65 13.67
CA TYR A 64 6.62 16.11 13.49
C TYR A 64 5.40 16.68 12.77
N CYS A 65 4.61 15.84 12.08
CA CYS A 65 3.41 16.27 11.36
C CYS A 65 2.43 15.11 11.13
N GLN A 66 1.26 15.39 10.56
CA GLN A 66 0.22 14.39 10.30
C GLN A 66 0.51 13.46 9.09
N TYR A 67 1.75 13.46 8.57
CA TYR A 67 2.13 12.59 7.47
C TYR A 67 2.20 11.13 7.92
N CYS A 68 1.46 10.25 7.25
CA CYS A 68 1.46 8.81 7.51
C CYS A 68 1.79 8.02 6.22
N THR A 69 2.49 6.90 6.36
CA THR A 69 2.88 6.05 5.22
C THR A 69 2.85 4.56 5.59
N VAL A 70 2.84 3.72 4.56
CA VAL A 70 2.82 2.25 4.69
C VAL A 70 4.22 1.64 4.77
N THR A 71 5.29 2.44 4.58
CA THR A 71 6.67 1.96 4.68
C THR A 71 7.55 2.83 5.57
N GLN A 72 8.36 2.17 6.39
CA GLN A 72 9.38 2.83 7.19
C GLN A 72 10.42 3.59 6.32
N TYR A 73 10.74 3.08 5.12
CA TYR A 73 11.66 3.76 4.19
C TYR A 73 11.13 5.15 3.79
N HIS A 74 9.85 5.25 3.44
CA HIS A 74 9.25 6.54 3.10
C HIS A 74 9.16 7.47 4.32
N LEU A 75 8.87 6.93 5.51
CA LEU A 75 8.84 7.72 6.74
C LEU A 75 10.22 8.32 7.06
N LYS A 76 11.28 7.50 7.04
CA LYS A 76 12.65 7.97 7.26
C LYS A 76 13.06 9.05 6.27
N ARG A 77 12.74 8.85 4.98
CA ARG A 77 12.99 9.87 3.95
C ARG A 77 12.23 11.18 4.25
N HIS A 78 10.97 11.08 4.66
CA HIS A 78 10.15 12.24 5.02
C HIS A 78 10.69 12.98 6.25
N ILE A 79 11.12 12.28 7.30
CA ILE A 79 11.68 12.90 8.52
C ILE A 79 12.88 13.80 8.21
N ARG A 80 13.69 13.47 7.19
CA ARG A 80 14.82 14.32 6.77
C ARG A 80 14.41 15.73 6.31
N VAL A 81 13.16 15.91 5.87
CA VAL A 81 12.61 17.24 5.55
C VAL A 81 12.50 18.08 6.81
N HIS A 82 12.05 17.50 7.92
CA HIS A 82 11.92 18.19 9.22
C HIS A 82 13.27 18.45 9.87
N GLU A 83 14.20 17.51 9.75
CA GLU A 83 15.56 17.68 10.27
C GLU A 83 16.42 18.66 9.44
N GLY A 84 15.89 19.23 8.34
CA GLY A 84 16.64 20.13 7.47
C GLY A 84 17.84 19.46 6.78
N LYS A 85 17.94 18.12 6.78
CA LYS A 85 19.03 17.35 6.16
C LYS A 85 18.80 17.11 4.66
N PHE A 86 18.07 18.00 4.00
CA PHE A 86 18.05 18.11 2.54
C PHE A 86 19.25 18.95 2.12
N GLN A 87 20.43 18.34 2.10
CA GLN A 87 21.53 18.83 1.25
C GLN A 87 21.36 18.11 -0.09
N GLY A 88 20.65 18.76 -0.99
CA GLY A 88 20.70 18.54 -2.44
C GLY A 88 21.40 19.71 -3.06
#